data_AF-A0A3M1P664-F1
#
_entry.id   AF-A0A3M1P664-F1
#
_cell.length_a   1.000
_cell.length_b   1.000
_cell.length_c   1.000
_cell.angle_alpha   90.00
_cell.angle_beta   90.00
_cell.angle_gamma   90.00
#
_symmetry.space_group_name_H-M   'P 1'
#
loop_
_entity.id
_entity.type
_entity.pdbx_description
1 polymer ?
#
loop_
_entity_poly.entity_id
_entity_poly.type
_entity_poly.pdbx_seq_one_letter_code
_entity_poly.pdbx_strand_id
1 'polypeptide(L)'
;VIVFALVQIPKALDGVLIGNLRGVGDLKWLMWVTIASVVLLEVGLNWALVFVFGYSLMALWLVHFCDEVIRSITNFLRFKSGRWKRIRL
;
A
#
# COMPACT_ATOMS: atom_id res chain seq x y z
N VAL A 1 15.42 13.33 -0.33
CA VAL A 1 14.90 13.80 0.97
C VAL A 1 13.43 14.23 0.89
N ILE A 2 13.06 15.12 -0.04
CA ILE A 2 11.66 15.59 -0.20
C ILE A 2 10.68 14.44 -0.47
N VAL A 3 11.04 13.51 -1.37
CA VAL A 3 10.22 12.34 -1.69
C VAL A 3 9.92 11.49 -0.45
N PHE A 4 10.92 11.24 0.40
CA PHE A 4 10.74 10.49 1.64
C PHE A 4 9.81 11.17 2.65
N ALA A 5 9.86 12.50 2.75
CA ALA A 5 8.95 13.24 3.63
C ALA A 5 7.50 13.11 3.16
N LEU A 6 7.28 13.13 1.84
CA LEU A 6 5.94 12.93 1.26
C LEU A 6 5.44 11.49 1.39
N VAL A 7 6.32 10.48 1.30
CA VAL A 7 5.96 9.06 1.50
C VAL A 7 5.54 8.77 2.96
N GLN A 8 6.12 9.48 3.93
CA GLN A 8 5.84 9.22 5.35
C GLN A 8 4.38 9.49 5.75
N ILE A 9 3.72 10.45 5.10
CA ILE A 9 2.32 10.80 5.39
C ILE A 9 1.36 9.64 5.07
N PRO A 10 1.31 9.10 3.83
CA PRO A 10 0.46 7.95 3.52
C PRO A 10 0.87 6.71 4.32
N LYS A 11 2.16 6.52 4.59
CA LYS A 11 2.66 5.42 5.44
C LYS A 11 2.13 5.48 6.88
N ALA A 12 2.11 6.67 7.48
CA ALA A 12 1.56 6.86 8.82
C ALA A 12 0.05 6.59 8.87
N LEU A 13 -0.69 7.07 7.85
CA LEU A 13 -2.13 6.78 7.72
C LEU A 13 -2.41 5.29 7.57
N ASP A 14 -1.62 4.60 6.73
CA ASP A 14 -1.69 3.16 6.56
C ASP A 14 -1.45 2.43 7.90
N GLY A 15 -0.45 2.85 8.67
CA GLY A 15 -0.14 2.25 9.96
C GLY A 15 -1.33 2.30 10.95
N VAL A 16 -2.00 3.44 11.03
CA VAL A 16 -3.19 3.62 11.90
C VAL A 16 -4.37 2.79 11.40
N LEU A 17 -4.64 2.80 10.09
CA LEU A 17 -5.71 2.00 9.49
C LEU A 17 -5.46 0.52 9.74
N ILE A 18 -4.27 0.04 9.42
CA ILE A 18 -3.85 -1.35 9.62
C ILE A 18 -3.96 -1.75 11.09
N GLY A 19 -3.55 -0.89 12.03
CA GLY A 19 -3.70 -1.14 13.46
C GLY A 19 -5.15 -1.38 13.88
N ASN A 20 -6.07 -0.53 13.42
CA ASN A 20 -7.51 -0.70 13.66
C ASN A 20 -8.07 -1.98 13.02
N LEU A 21 -7.65 -2.29 11.79
CA LEU A 21 -8.07 -3.48 11.05
C LEU A 21 -7.57 -4.77 11.71
N ARG A 22 -6.36 -4.76 12.31
CA ARG A 22 -5.87 -5.90 13.09
C ARG A 22 -6.65 -6.11 14.39
N GLY A 23 -7.06 -5.03 15.06
CA GLY A 23 -7.82 -5.07 16.31
C GLY A 23 -9.21 -5.72 16.20
N VAL A 24 -9.82 -5.68 15.01
CA VAL A 24 -11.15 -6.28 14.75
C VAL A 24 -11.05 -7.71 14.20
N GLY A 25 -9.83 -8.20 13.91
CA GLY A 25 -9.59 -9.60 13.51
C GLY A 25 -9.73 -9.92 12.01
N ASP A 26 -10.05 -8.95 11.13
CA ASP A 26 -10.05 -9.17 9.67
C ASP A 26 -8.62 -9.01 9.09
N LEU A 27 -7.76 -9.94 9.53
CA LEU A 27 -6.35 -10.06 9.14
C LEU A 27 -6.18 -10.61 7.73
N LYS A 28 -7.10 -11.47 7.27
CA LYS A 28 -7.02 -12.15 5.97
C LYS A 28 -7.03 -11.14 4.84
N TRP A 29 -7.96 -10.18 4.86
CA TRP A 29 -8.05 -9.17 3.82
C TRP A 29 -6.77 -8.33 3.73
N LEU A 30 -6.24 -7.93 4.89
CA LEU A 30 -5.03 -7.13 4.95
C LEU A 30 -3.84 -7.86 4.32
N MET A 31 -3.67 -9.14 4.65
CA MET A 31 -2.59 -9.97 4.14
C MET A 31 -2.63 -10.09 2.61
N TRP A 32 -3.81 -10.35 2.05
CA TRP A 32 -3.99 -10.45 0.59
C TRP A 32 -3.70 -9.12 -0.12
N VAL A 33 -4.10 -7.98 0.46
CA VAL A 33 -3.80 -6.66 -0.10
C VAL A 33 -2.30 -6.39 -0.10
N THR A 34 -1.61 -6.65 1.01
CA THR A 34 -0.15 -6.44 1.08
C THR A 34 0.60 -7.32 0.08
N ILE A 35 0.23 -8.59 -0.03
CA ILE A 35 0.85 -9.52 -1.00
C ILE A 35 0.59 -9.05 -2.44
N ALA A 36 -0.65 -8.66 -2.75
CA ALA A 36 -1.00 -8.18 -4.09
C ALA A 36 -0.26 -6.89 -4.46
N SER A 37 -0.14 -5.94 -3.53
CA SER A 37 0.62 -4.70 -3.74
C SER A 37 2.10 -5.01 -4.04
N VAL A 38 2.74 -5.83 -3.21
CA VAL A 38 4.14 -6.23 -3.41
C VAL A 38 4.34 -6.91 -4.77
N VAL A 39 3.50 -7.89 -5.12
CA VAL A 39 3.67 -8.62 -6.39
C VAL A 39 3.39 -7.72 -7.61
N LEU A 40 2.34 -6.89 -7.57
CA LEU A 40 2.01 -6.06 -8.73
C LEU A 40 2.95 -4.86 -8.88
N LEU A 41 3.32 -4.22 -7.78
CA LEU A 41 4.04 -2.95 -7.81
C LEU A 41 5.54 -3.15 -7.68
N GLU A 42 5.98 -3.97 -6.73
CA GLU A 42 7.41 -4.21 -6.47
C GLU A 42 8.04 -5.11 -7.54
N VAL A 43 7.31 -6.10 -8.06
CA VAL A 43 7.79 -6.97 -9.15
C VAL A 43 7.36 -6.43 -10.51
N GLY A 44 6.07 -6.17 -10.71
CA GLY A 44 5.53 -5.76 -12.01
C GLY A 44 5.98 -4.36 -12.45
N LEU A 45 5.70 -3.35 -11.62
CA LEU A 45 5.97 -1.94 -11.97
C LEU A 45 7.47 -1.63 -11.99
N ASN A 46 8.24 -2.24 -11.08
CA ASN A 46 9.69 -2.08 -11.02
C ASN A 46 10.37 -2.70 -12.26
N TRP A 47 9.96 -3.90 -12.66
CA TRP A 47 10.44 -4.51 -13.91
C TRP A 47 10.07 -3.64 -15.12
N ALA A 48 8.83 -3.15 -15.19
CA ALA A 48 8.41 -2.28 -16.30
C ALA A 48 9.24 -0.99 -16.38
N LEU A 49 9.46 -0.27 -15.27
CA LEU A 49 10.21 0.99 -15.32
C LEU A 49 11.71 0.79 -15.57
N VAL A 50 12.33 -0.24 -14.98
CA VAL A 50 13.77 -0.49 -15.14
C VAL A 50 14.08 -0.91 -16.58
N PHE A 51 13.26 -1.79 -17.18
CA PHE A 51 13.51 -2.28 -18.53
C PHE A 51 13.02 -1.32 -19.62
N VAL A 52 11.95 -0.54 -19.41
CA VAL A 52 11.40 0.36 -20.45
C VAL A 52 12.07 1.72 -20.44
N PHE A 53 12.36 2.29 -19.26
CA PHE A 53 12.81 3.68 -19.16
C PHE A 53 14.30 3.86 -18.83
N GLY A 54 15.02 2.80 -18.43
CA GLY A 54 16.46 2.88 -18.11
C GLY A 54 16.81 3.75 -16.91
N TYR A 55 15.81 4.32 -16.22
CA TYR A 55 15.99 5.01 -14.95
C TYR A 55 16.17 3.96 -13.85
N SER A 56 17.38 3.83 -13.32
CA SER A 56 17.66 2.86 -12.25
C SER A 56 17.16 3.37 -10.88
N LEU A 57 17.77 4.44 -10.36
CA LEU A 57 17.48 4.87 -8.98
C LEU A 57 16.18 5.67 -8.86
N MET A 58 15.91 6.59 -9.79
CA MET A 58 14.73 7.48 -9.70
C MET A 58 13.42 6.73 -9.91
N ALA A 59 13.41 5.71 -10.78
CA ALA A 59 12.27 4.83 -10.96
C ALA A 59 11.93 4.08 -9.68
N LEU A 60 12.94 3.55 -8.98
CA LEU A 60 12.77 2.81 -7.74
C LEU A 60 12.06 3.64 -6.67
N TRP A 61 12.44 4.91 -6.51
CA TRP A 61 11.79 5.83 -5.57
C TRP A 61 10.35 6.16 -5.96
N LEU A 62 10.07 6.35 -7.25
CA LEU A 62 8.72 6.62 -7.74
C LEU A 62 7.81 5.40 -7.60
N VAL A 63 8.31 4.20 -7.93
CA VAL A 63 7.59 2.94 -7.74
C VAL A 63 7.26 2.75 -6.26
N HIS A 64 8.23 2.99 -5.35
CA HIS A 64 7.97 2.89 -3.92
C HIS A 64 6.94 3.90 -3.42
N PHE A 65 6.96 5.13 -3.93
CA PHE A 65 5.95 6.12 -3.58
C PHE A 65 4.56 5.69 -4.09
N CYS A 66 4.47 5.20 -5.33
CA CYS A 66 3.22 4.68 -5.88
C CYS A 66 2.71 3.45 -5.11
N ASP A 67 3.59 2.54 -4.70
CA ASP A 67 3.24 1.40 -3.83
C ASP A 67 2.57 1.85 -2.55
N GLU A 68 3.22 2.76 -1.82
CA GLU A 68 2.72 3.24 -0.54
C GLU A 68 1.38 3.99 -0.69
N VAL A 69 1.21 4.75 -1.78
CA VAL A 69 -0.05 5.45 -2.08
C VAL A 69 -1.17 4.48 -2.43
N ILE A 70 -0.91 3.48 -3.29
CA ILE A 70 -1.92 2.49 -3.70
C ILE A 70 -2.34 1.64 -2.51
N ARG A 71 -1.39 1.25 -1.64
CA ARG A 71 -1.68 0.50 -0.42
C ARG A 71 -2.56 1.32 0.54
N SER A 72 -2.21 2.60 0.74
CA SER A 72 -3.00 3.54 1.55
C SER A 72 -4.42 3.72 1.03
N ILE A 73 -4.59 3.92 -0.28
CA ILE A 73 -5.90 4.06 -0.91
C ILE A 73 -6.71 2.77 -0.78
N THR A 74 -6.09 1.61 -1.03
CA THR A 74 -6.79 0.31 -0.97
C THR A 74 -7.26 -0.01 0.44
N ASN A 75 -6.42 0.25 1.45
CA ASN A 75 -6.78 0.09 2.86
C ASN A 75 -7.86 1.10 3.28
N PHE A 76 -7.76 2.35 2.82
CA PHE A 76 -8.75 3.39 3.10
C PHE A 76 -10.12 3.07 2.47
N LEU A 77 -10.15 2.63 1.19
CA LEU A 77 -11.36 2.18 0.52
C LEU A 77 -11.99 0.98 1.21
N ARG A 78 -11.17 0.03 1.71
CA ARG A 78 -11.67 -1.09 2.50
C ARG A 78 -12.24 -0.64 3.83
N PHE A 79 -11.58 0.25 4.55
CA PHE A 79 -12.07 0.82 5.80
C PHE A 79 -13.42 1.52 5.57
N LYS A 80 -13.51 2.33 4.51
CA LYS A 80 -14.75 3.01 4.09
C LYS A 80 -15.85 2.03 3.64
N SER A 81 -15.49 0.86 3.09
CA SER A 81 -16.46 -0.15 2.65
C SER A 81 -17.28 -0.76 3.79
N GLY A 82 -16.95 -0.46 5.06
CA GLY A 82 -17.83 -0.73 6.19
C GLY A 82 -18.08 -2.22 6.48
N ARG A 83 -17.42 -3.14 5.76
CA ARG A 83 -17.50 -4.59 5.99
C ARG A 83 -17.07 -4.98 7.41
N TRP A 84 -16.25 -4.15 8.04
CA TRP A 84 -15.88 -4.20 9.46
C TRP A 84 -17.07 -4.08 10.41
N LYS A 85 -18.13 -3.35 10.04
CA LYS A 85 -19.38 -3.27 10.83
C LYS A 85 -20.25 -4.53 10.71
N ARG A 86 -19.94 -5.41 9.75
CA ARG A 86 -20.71 -6.64 9.48
C ARG A 86 -20.12 -7.88 10.13
N ILE A 87 -19.01 -7.74 10.85
CA ILE A 87 -18.57 -8.74 11.82
C ILE A 87 -19.47 -8.51 13.04
N ARG A 88 -20.70 -9.01 12.92
CA ARG A 88 -21.65 -9.08 14.02
C ARG A 88 -21.18 -10.21 14.94
N LEU A 89 -21.15 -9.91 16.24
CA LEU A 89 -20.94 -10.82 17.37
C LEU A 89 -21.37 -12.26 17.11
#